data_AF-A0A8J5R543-F1
#
_entry.id   AF-A0A8J5R543-F1
#
_cell.length_a   1.000
_cell.length_b   1.000
_cell.length_c   1.000
_cell.angle_alpha   90.00
_cell.angle_beta   90.00
_cell.angle_gamma   90.00
#
_symmetry.space_group_name_H-M   'P 1'
#
loop_
_entity.id
_entity.type
_entity.pdbx_description
1 polymer ?
#
loop_
_entity_poly.entity_id
_entity_poly.type
_entity_poly.pdbx_seq_one_letter_code
_entity_poly.pdbx_strand_id
1 'polypeptide(L)'
;MNVLYDKDHYKIALGQTNTARHLIDNVAKDYVRLLKYGDSLYRCKQLKKAALGRMATIMKRQAANLTYLEQVRQHLARLPSIDPYTRTIIICGFPNVGKSSFINKITRAEVEVQPYAFTTKSLYVGHTDYKYLRWQVIDTPGILDHALEDRNVIEMQAVTALAHLRAAVLYVCDLSEQCGHTLEEQLKLFESIKPLFANKPLIIVANKIDVVGLDELSADKREVVKKFEEYDIPVLAMSTFTEEGVMEVKHEACERLLSFRVDQKVKTKKVEGLLNRLHVAIPAPRDSKVRPPCIPASVLQKKAVAAEKAERKRKLERDIEEEMGDDYILDLKKNYDIEGDQKYDIIPEIWEGHNIADYIDPEIFDKLNELERAEELRIASGIYDYKVPELTETMKDIRAMAQQIREKIAIDKQESLVNKQSTKPVMPRTSVARGRDRSVRKLRDQMEGLGVDMEDTGDAHFTKTRGRSRSLSGPARKKQRVESVVSTSRARSSSRPARDEMGVKDVVMKSKLKNIAHKAIRKKVAKKGLKGEADRFIGTKMPKHLFSGKRGVGKTDRR
;
A
#
# COMPACT_ATOMS: atom_id res chain seq x y z
N MET A 1 -27.56 30.72 -19.16
CA MET A 1 -27.66 29.69 -20.21
C MET A 1 -28.72 30.04 -21.25
N ASN A 2 -29.99 30.26 -20.89
CA ASN A 2 -31.04 30.57 -21.86
C ASN A 2 -30.72 31.80 -22.73
N VAL A 3 -30.38 32.90 -22.07
CA VAL A 3 -30.06 34.19 -22.70
C VAL A 3 -28.84 34.12 -23.63
N LEU A 4 -27.83 33.31 -23.27
CA LEU A 4 -26.53 33.28 -23.95
C LEU A 4 -26.45 32.27 -25.10
N TYR A 5 -27.13 31.13 -24.97
CA TYR A 5 -26.88 29.97 -25.84
C TYR A 5 -28.12 29.44 -26.54
N ASP A 6 -29.30 30.04 -26.30
CA ASP A 6 -30.59 29.48 -26.65
C ASP A 6 -30.78 28.06 -26.07
N LYS A 7 -31.65 27.97 -25.05
CA LYS A 7 -31.92 26.70 -24.35
C LYS A 7 -32.41 25.61 -25.30
N ASP A 8 -33.17 25.96 -26.33
CA ASP A 8 -33.79 24.97 -27.21
C ASP A 8 -32.77 24.42 -28.19
N HIS A 9 -31.97 25.28 -28.81
CA HIS A 9 -30.86 24.84 -29.66
C HIS A 9 -29.85 23.97 -28.87
N TYR A 10 -29.49 24.38 -27.65
CA TYR A 10 -28.60 23.61 -26.78
C TYR A 10 -29.13 22.22 -26.44
N LYS A 11 -30.42 22.13 -26.09
CA LYS A 11 -31.07 20.84 -25.79
C LYS A 11 -31.19 19.94 -27.01
N ILE A 12 -31.52 20.51 -28.17
CA ILE A 12 -31.63 19.76 -29.43
C ILE A 12 -30.26 19.16 -29.80
N ALA A 13 -29.18 19.94 -29.73
CA ALA A 13 -27.82 19.47 -30.04
C ALA A 13 -27.39 18.30 -29.13
N LEU A 14 -27.63 18.41 -27.82
CA LEU A 14 -27.35 17.33 -26.87
C LEU A 14 -28.25 16.11 -27.10
N GLY A 15 -29.54 16.33 -27.40
CA GLY A 15 -30.49 15.28 -27.72
C GLY A 15 -30.08 14.48 -28.96
N GLN A 16 -29.67 15.16 -30.03
CA GLN A 16 -29.17 14.53 -31.26
C GLN A 16 -27.86 13.77 -31.04
N THR A 17 -26.99 14.27 -30.15
CA THR A 17 -25.77 13.54 -29.75
C THR A 17 -26.10 12.27 -28.97
N ASN A 18 -27.09 12.32 -28.08
CA ASN A 18 -27.53 11.14 -27.32
C ASN A 18 -28.22 10.10 -28.22
N THR A 19 -29.04 10.51 -29.20
CA THR A 19 -29.62 9.57 -30.16
C THR A 19 -28.55 8.94 -31.05
N ALA A 20 -27.54 9.70 -31.48
CA ALA A 20 -26.39 9.17 -32.22
C ALA A 20 -25.64 8.08 -31.42
N ARG A 21 -25.42 8.28 -30.11
CA ARG A 21 -24.85 7.26 -29.22
C ARG A 21 -25.66 5.95 -29.27
N HIS A 22 -26.98 6.04 -29.08
CA HIS A 22 -27.85 4.86 -29.11
C HIS A 22 -27.87 4.15 -30.47
N LEU A 23 -27.83 4.90 -31.58
CA LEU A 23 -27.74 4.32 -32.93
C LEU A 23 -26.41 3.58 -33.12
N ILE A 24 -25.29 4.14 -32.67
CA ILE A 24 -23.97 3.51 -32.76
C ILE A 24 -23.94 2.20 -31.94
N ASP A 25 -24.50 2.20 -30.73
CA ASP A 25 -24.59 1.00 -29.90
C ASP A 25 -25.43 -0.10 -30.56
N ASN A 26 -26.56 0.26 -31.19
CA ASN A 26 -27.40 -0.70 -31.91
C ASN A 26 -26.68 -1.27 -33.13
N VAL A 27 -26.01 -0.42 -33.93
CA VAL A 27 -25.17 -0.86 -35.05
C VAL A 27 -24.08 -1.81 -34.56
N ALA A 28 -23.39 -1.49 -33.45
CA ALA A 28 -22.38 -2.36 -32.87
C ALA A 28 -22.96 -3.73 -32.50
N LYS A 29 -24.09 -3.76 -31.77
CA LYS A 29 -24.75 -5.00 -31.34
C LYS A 29 -25.16 -5.87 -32.52
N ASP A 30 -25.76 -5.28 -33.55
CA ASP A 30 -26.23 -6.02 -34.72
C ASP A 30 -25.07 -6.60 -35.53
N TYR A 31 -24.01 -5.83 -35.74
CA TYR A 31 -22.83 -6.34 -36.47
C TYR A 31 -22.04 -7.38 -35.68
N VAL A 32 -21.93 -7.24 -34.35
CA VAL A 32 -21.34 -8.27 -33.50
C VAL A 32 -22.16 -9.56 -33.57
N ARG A 33 -23.50 -9.46 -33.62
CA ARG A 33 -24.39 -10.62 -33.80
C ARG A 33 -24.17 -11.28 -35.16
N LEU A 34 -24.10 -10.50 -36.24
CA LEU A 34 -23.86 -11.01 -37.61
C LEU A 34 -22.47 -11.62 -37.79
N LEU A 35 -21.45 -11.05 -37.13
CA LEU A 35 -20.07 -11.51 -37.24
C LEU A 35 -19.86 -12.94 -36.70
N LYS A 36 -20.71 -13.40 -35.76
CA LYS A 36 -20.69 -14.78 -35.24
C LYS A 36 -20.91 -15.84 -36.32
N TYR A 37 -21.59 -15.49 -37.40
CA TYR A 37 -21.88 -16.39 -38.53
C TYR A 37 -20.95 -16.16 -39.73
N GLY A 38 -19.83 -15.44 -39.53
CA GLY A 38 -18.82 -15.24 -40.57
C GLY A 38 -18.05 -16.53 -40.87
N ASP A 39 -18.14 -17.00 -42.11
CA ASP A 39 -17.54 -18.24 -42.61
C ASP A 39 -16.10 -18.05 -43.15
N SER A 40 -15.73 -16.82 -43.50
CA SER A 40 -14.47 -16.50 -44.16
C SER A 40 -13.90 -15.18 -43.66
N LEU A 41 -12.56 -15.07 -43.70
CA LEU A 41 -11.86 -13.82 -43.33
C LEU A 41 -12.35 -12.63 -44.17
N TYR A 42 -12.62 -12.86 -45.46
CA TYR A 42 -13.13 -11.82 -46.36
C TYR A 42 -14.50 -11.31 -45.91
N ARG A 43 -15.45 -12.20 -45.60
CA ARG A 43 -16.79 -11.83 -45.12
C ARG A 43 -16.73 -11.08 -43.79
N CYS A 44 -15.90 -11.54 -42.86
CA CYS A 44 -15.66 -10.84 -41.59
C CYS A 44 -15.06 -9.44 -41.79
N LYS A 45 -14.11 -9.28 -42.72
CA LYS A 45 -13.52 -7.98 -43.08
C LYS A 45 -14.56 -7.02 -43.65
N GLN A 46 -15.45 -7.50 -44.54
CA GLN A 46 -16.51 -6.67 -45.12
C GLN A 46 -17.54 -6.23 -44.07
N LEU A 47 -17.97 -7.13 -43.17
CA LEU A 47 -18.87 -6.79 -42.07
C LEU A 47 -18.25 -5.75 -41.13
N LYS A 48 -16.96 -5.89 -40.78
CA LYS A 48 -16.23 -4.88 -40.00
C LYS A 48 -16.21 -3.53 -40.70
N LYS A 49 -15.86 -3.49 -42.00
CA LYS A 49 -15.80 -2.24 -42.78
C LYS A 49 -17.17 -1.56 -42.85
N ALA A 50 -18.23 -2.33 -43.07
CA ALA A 50 -19.58 -1.80 -43.14
C ALA A 50 -20.07 -1.27 -41.78
N ALA A 51 -19.74 -1.95 -40.67
CA ALA A 51 -20.05 -1.47 -39.32
C ALA A 51 -19.39 -0.11 -39.02
N LEU A 52 -18.08 -0.02 -39.22
CA LEU A 52 -17.32 1.22 -39.01
C LEU A 52 -17.79 2.34 -39.95
N GLY A 53 -18.13 2.00 -41.20
CA GLY A 53 -18.72 2.94 -42.15
C GLY A 53 -20.04 3.51 -41.67
N ARG A 54 -20.97 2.65 -41.20
CA ARG A 54 -22.26 3.10 -40.64
C ARG A 54 -22.08 3.99 -39.41
N MET A 55 -21.17 3.63 -38.51
CA MET A 55 -20.83 4.45 -37.34
C MET A 55 -20.27 5.83 -37.75
N ALA A 56 -19.34 5.86 -38.71
CA ALA A 56 -18.76 7.10 -39.22
C ALA A 56 -19.81 8.00 -39.89
N THR A 57 -20.77 7.43 -40.64
CA THR A 57 -21.87 8.19 -41.25
C THR A 57 -22.78 8.83 -40.20
N ILE A 58 -23.10 8.10 -39.11
CA ILE A 58 -23.87 8.66 -37.99
C ILE A 58 -23.13 9.84 -37.36
N MET A 59 -21.81 9.71 -37.12
CA MET A 59 -20.99 10.79 -36.57
C MET A 59 -20.87 11.99 -37.51
N LYS A 60 -20.67 11.78 -38.81
CA LYS A 60 -20.60 12.87 -39.81
C LYS A 60 -21.88 13.71 -39.85
N ARG A 61 -23.04 13.10 -39.63
CA ARG A 61 -24.33 13.83 -39.56
C ARG A 61 -24.41 14.79 -38.37
N GLN A 62 -23.63 14.57 -37.31
CA GLN A 62 -23.61 15.41 -36.10
C GLN A 62 -22.56 16.53 -36.14
N ALA A 63 -21.87 16.74 -37.25
CA ALA A 63 -20.76 17.71 -37.34
C ALA A 63 -21.15 19.12 -36.87
N ALA A 64 -22.30 19.64 -37.32
CA ALA A 64 -22.77 20.97 -36.93
C ALA A 64 -23.02 21.10 -35.42
N ASN A 65 -23.64 20.10 -34.80
CA ASN A 65 -23.91 20.08 -33.36
C ASN A 65 -22.64 20.04 -32.54
N LEU A 66 -21.64 19.27 -32.97
CA LEU A 66 -20.35 19.19 -32.27
C LEU A 66 -19.58 20.51 -32.35
N THR A 67 -19.60 21.18 -33.50
CA THR A 67 -19.00 22.52 -33.65
C THR A 67 -19.69 23.53 -32.74
N TYR A 68 -21.03 23.55 -32.71
CA TYR A 68 -21.80 24.43 -31.82
C TYR A 68 -21.51 24.12 -30.34
N LEU A 69 -21.53 22.84 -29.93
CA LEU A 69 -21.24 22.45 -28.55
C LEU A 69 -19.82 22.81 -28.12
N GLU A 70 -18.85 22.74 -29.05
CA GLU A 70 -17.48 23.17 -28.78
C GLU A 70 -17.38 24.69 -28.59
N GLN A 71 -18.07 25.48 -29.42
CA GLN A 71 -18.17 26.94 -29.22
C GLN A 71 -18.80 27.29 -27.87
N VAL A 72 -19.90 26.62 -27.51
CA VAL A 72 -20.55 26.80 -26.21
C VAL A 72 -19.61 26.42 -25.08
N ARG A 73 -18.87 25.30 -25.19
CA ARG A 73 -17.92 24.83 -24.18
C ARG A 73 -16.79 25.84 -23.97
N GLN A 74 -16.21 26.37 -25.04
CA GLN A 74 -15.14 27.37 -24.97
C GLN A 74 -15.62 28.65 -24.27
N HIS A 75 -16.83 29.12 -24.57
CA HIS A 75 -17.40 30.30 -23.92
C HIS A 75 -17.77 30.02 -22.45
N LEU A 76 -18.41 28.88 -22.16
CA LEU A 76 -18.85 28.49 -20.82
C LEU A 76 -17.66 28.35 -19.86
N ALA A 77 -16.52 27.88 -20.35
CA ALA A 77 -15.29 27.76 -19.57
C ALA A 77 -14.73 29.12 -19.10
N ARG A 78 -15.07 30.22 -19.78
CA ARG A 78 -14.63 31.58 -19.43
C ARG A 78 -15.62 32.32 -18.51
N LEU A 79 -16.83 31.78 -18.32
CA LEU A 79 -17.81 32.45 -17.47
C LEU A 79 -17.37 32.42 -16.01
N PRO A 80 -17.54 33.53 -15.26
CA PRO A 80 -17.15 33.57 -13.87
C PRO A 80 -18.03 32.66 -13.01
N SER A 81 -17.44 32.04 -12.01
CA SER A 81 -18.18 31.23 -11.03
C SER A 81 -18.92 32.14 -10.05
N ILE A 82 -20.24 32.17 -10.12
CA ILE A 82 -21.10 32.91 -9.19
C ILE A 82 -21.88 31.90 -8.35
N ASP A 83 -21.86 32.07 -7.03
CA ASP A 83 -22.72 31.27 -6.14
C ASP A 83 -23.94 32.10 -5.74
N PRO A 84 -25.15 31.76 -6.24
CA PRO A 84 -26.37 32.53 -6.01
C PRO A 84 -26.82 32.55 -4.55
N TYR A 85 -26.33 31.63 -3.71
CA TYR A 85 -26.67 31.54 -2.30
C TYR A 85 -25.66 32.26 -1.40
N THR A 86 -24.50 32.66 -1.91
CA THR A 86 -23.51 33.41 -1.13
C THR A 86 -23.90 34.88 -0.96
N ARG A 87 -23.07 35.65 -0.24
CA ARG A 87 -23.31 37.07 0.01
C ARG A 87 -22.81 37.83 -1.21
N THR A 88 -23.74 38.47 -1.90
CA THR A 88 -23.47 39.12 -3.16
C THR A 88 -23.88 40.59 -3.08
N ILE A 89 -23.06 41.45 -3.64
CA ILE A 89 -23.36 42.86 -3.89
C ILE A 89 -23.42 43.01 -5.41
N ILE A 90 -24.51 43.56 -5.93
CA ILE A 90 -24.67 43.84 -7.35
C ILE A 90 -24.61 45.34 -7.54
N ILE A 91 -23.79 45.79 -8.47
CA ILE A 91 -23.66 47.19 -8.84
C ILE A 91 -24.45 47.40 -10.14
N CYS A 92 -25.41 48.31 -10.14
CA CYS A 92 -26.24 48.66 -11.29
C CYS A 92 -26.33 50.18 -11.48
N GLY A 93 -26.74 50.61 -12.67
CA GLY A 93 -26.79 52.03 -13.06
C GLY A 93 -26.47 52.23 -14.54
N PHE A 94 -26.55 53.47 -15.01
CA PHE A 94 -26.25 53.83 -16.40
C PHE A 94 -24.81 53.49 -16.81
N PRO A 95 -24.50 53.31 -18.11
CA PRO A 95 -23.11 53.26 -18.60
C PRO A 95 -22.31 54.49 -18.10
N ASN A 96 -20.98 54.35 -17.98
CA ASN A 96 -20.06 55.46 -17.64
C ASN A 96 -20.25 56.18 -16.28
N VAL A 97 -21.14 55.70 -15.40
CA VAL A 97 -21.30 56.25 -14.03
C VAL A 97 -20.20 55.85 -13.05
N GLY A 98 -19.28 54.95 -13.44
CA GLY A 98 -18.14 54.52 -12.60
C GLY A 98 -18.30 53.20 -11.84
N LYS A 99 -19.24 52.32 -12.25
CA LYS A 99 -19.45 50.99 -11.65
C LYS A 99 -18.19 50.10 -11.68
N SER A 100 -17.57 50.00 -12.85
CA SER A 100 -16.36 49.19 -13.05
C SER A 100 -15.12 49.79 -12.35
N SER A 101 -15.09 51.11 -12.16
CA SER A 101 -14.06 51.76 -11.33
C SER A 101 -14.24 51.40 -9.85
N PHE A 102 -15.47 51.37 -9.36
CA PHE A 102 -15.78 51.02 -7.97
C PHE A 102 -15.38 49.58 -7.63
N ILE A 103 -15.64 48.60 -8.52
CA ILE A 103 -15.22 47.21 -8.30
C ILE A 103 -13.69 47.07 -8.25
N ASN A 104 -12.94 47.80 -9.09
CA ASN A 104 -11.47 47.78 -9.10
C ASN A 104 -10.88 48.39 -7.81
N LYS A 105 -11.56 49.34 -7.18
CA LYS A 105 -11.13 49.94 -5.90
C LYS A 105 -11.42 49.03 -4.70
N ILE A 106 -12.52 48.28 -4.73
CA ILE A 106 -12.96 47.45 -3.58
C ILE A 106 -12.42 46.02 -3.64
N THR A 107 -12.11 45.54 -4.83
CA THR A 107 -11.69 44.16 -5.07
C THR A 107 -10.38 44.13 -5.84
N ARG A 108 -9.73 42.97 -5.88
CA ARG A 108 -8.55 42.76 -6.74
C ARG A 108 -8.90 42.40 -8.18
N ALA A 109 -10.15 42.60 -8.59
CA ALA A 109 -10.53 42.37 -9.98
C ALA A 109 -9.96 43.49 -10.86
N GLU A 110 -9.51 43.14 -12.05
CA GLU A 110 -9.07 44.09 -13.08
C GLU A 110 -10.14 44.12 -14.17
N VAL A 111 -11.13 45.01 -14.00
CA VAL A 111 -12.15 45.28 -15.01
C VAL A 111 -11.68 46.46 -15.87
N GLU A 112 -11.78 46.32 -17.19
CA GLU A 112 -11.42 47.38 -18.12
C GLU A 112 -12.38 48.58 -17.97
N VAL A 113 -11.82 49.78 -17.83
CA VAL A 113 -12.57 51.03 -17.71
C VAL A 113 -12.23 51.90 -18.91
N GLN A 114 -13.24 52.23 -19.71
CA GLN A 114 -13.12 53.10 -20.88
C GLN A 114 -14.27 54.10 -20.89
N PRO A 115 -14.12 55.28 -21.53
CA PRO A 115 -15.13 56.34 -21.49
C PRO A 115 -16.33 56.10 -22.41
N TYR A 116 -16.36 55.01 -23.18
CA TYR A 116 -17.47 54.68 -24.08
C TYR A 116 -18.39 53.62 -23.47
N ALA A 117 -19.70 53.72 -23.77
CA ALA A 117 -20.69 52.77 -23.28
C ALA A 117 -20.41 51.32 -23.72
N PHE A 118 -20.93 50.36 -22.96
CA PHE A 118 -20.76 48.91 -23.20
C PHE A 118 -19.32 48.40 -23.12
N THR A 119 -18.46 49.04 -22.32
CA THR A 119 -17.13 48.51 -21.97
C THR A 119 -17.24 47.09 -21.39
N THR A 120 -18.21 46.87 -20.49
CA THR A 120 -18.49 45.56 -19.90
C THR A 120 -19.62 44.85 -20.66
N LYS A 121 -19.25 43.85 -21.48
CA LYS A 121 -20.20 43.02 -22.25
C LYS A 121 -20.71 41.79 -21.49
N SER A 122 -20.09 41.48 -20.36
CA SER A 122 -20.42 40.34 -19.50
C SER A 122 -20.39 40.76 -18.03
N LEU A 123 -21.04 39.97 -17.18
CA LEU A 123 -20.93 40.12 -15.74
C LEU A 123 -19.49 39.86 -15.27
N TYR A 124 -18.91 40.79 -14.53
CA TYR A 124 -17.63 40.59 -13.87
C TYR A 124 -17.86 40.33 -12.38
N VAL A 125 -16.99 39.50 -11.79
CA VAL A 125 -17.09 39.13 -10.38
C VAL A 125 -15.76 39.45 -9.70
N GLY A 126 -15.83 40.28 -8.68
CA GLY A 126 -14.75 40.55 -7.76
C GLY A 126 -15.04 39.94 -6.40
N HIS A 127 -13.99 39.60 -5.65
CA HIS A 127 -14.10 39.12 -4.29
C HIS A 127 -13.54 40.15 -3.31
N THR A 128 -14.24 40.37 -2.21
CA THR A 128 -13.77 41.21 -1.10
C THR A 128 -14.09 40.51 0.22
N ASP A 129 -13.28 40.78 1.23
CA ASP A 129 -13.48 40.25 2.57
C ASP A 129 -13.97 41.39 3.50
N TYR A 130 -14.98 41.10 4.30
CA TYR A 130 -15.55 42.03 5.29
C TYR A 130 -16.14 41.25 6.48
N LYS A 131 -15.83 41.68 7.71
CA LYS A 131 -16.18 40.98 8.97
C LYS A 131 -15.82 39.48 8.94
N TYR A 132 -14.63 39.14 8.43
CA TYR A 132 -14.15 37.75 8.25
C TYR A 132 -15.02 36.86 7.36
N LEU A 133 -15.87 37.47 6.53
CA LEU A 133 -16.72 36.79 5.57
C LEU A 133 -16.30 37.17 4.17
N ARG A 134 -16.37 36.20 3.25
CA ARG A 134 -16.14 36.43 1.83
C ARG A 134 -17.42 36.93 1.15
N TRP A 135 -17.26 37.96 0.35
CA TRP A 135 -18.32 38.61 -0.42
C TRP A 135 -17.99 38.53 -1.91
N GLN A 136 -19.04 38.42 -2.71
CA GLN A 136 -18.98 38.50 -4.17
C GLN A 136 -19.52 39.86 -4.59
N VAL A 137 -18.73 40.64 -5.31
CA VAL A 137 -19.16 41.91 -5.91
C VAL A 137 -19.33 41.65 -7.39
N ILE A 138 -20.53 41.87 -7.91
CA ILE A 138 -20.85 41.63 -9.31
C ILE A 138 -21.06 42.98 -9.98
N ASP A 139 -20.24 43.24 -10.99
CA ASP A 139 -20.44 44.37 -11.90
C ASP A 139 -21.40 43.96 -13.01
N THR A 140 -22.42 44.78 -13.23
CA THR A 140 -23.39 44.57 -14.31
C THR A 140 -23.07 45.48 -15.49
N PRO A 141 -23.23 44.99 -16.73
CA PRO A 141 -23.31 45.86 -17.89
C PRO A 141 -24.33 46.98 -17.63
N GLY A 142 -24.04 48.19 -18.12
CA GLY A 142 -24.97 49.32 -17.98
C GLY A 142 -26.36 48.94 -18.49
N ILE A 143 -27.37 49.20 -17.66
CA ILE A 143 -28.78 48.93 -18.00
C ILE A 143 -29.33 50.22 -18.60
N LEU A 144 -29.95 50.13 -19.77
CA LEU A 144 -30.69 51.23 -20.40
C LEU A 144 -32.20 51.06 -20.19
N ASP A 145 -32.93 52.18 -20.35
CA ASP A 145 -34.38 52.24 -20.16
C ASP A 145 -35.14 51.74 -21.41
N HIS A 146 -34.85 50.49 -21.80
CA HIS A 146 -35.61 49.78 -22.82
C HIS A 146 -36.65 48.86 -22.15
N ALA A 147 -37.79 48.70 -22.81
CA ALA A 147 -38.79 47.71 -22.42
C ALA A 147 -38.14 46.33 -22.36
N LEU A 148 -38.56 45.49 -21.41
CA LEU A 148 -37.93 44.18 -21.16
C LEU A 148 -37.86 43.30 -22.43
N GLU A 149 -38.82 43.47 -23.34
CA GLU A 149 -38.92 42.71 -24.60
C GLU A 149 -37.89 43.15 -25.65
N ASP A 150 -37.45 44.41 -25.61
CA ASP A 150 -36.52 45.01 -26.58
C ASP A 150 -35.06 45.00 -26.08
N ARG A 151 -34.81 44.42 -24.89
CA ARG A 151 -33.47 44.41 -24.29
C ARG A 151 -32.52 43.46 -25.00
N ASN A 152 -31.28 43.93 -25.16
CA ASN A 152 -30.22 43.16 -25.77
C ASN A 152 -29.81 41.96 -24.89
N VAL A 153 -29.13 40.98 -25.48
CA VAL A 153 -28.57 39.80 -24.77
C VAL A 153 -27.71 40.21 -23.57
N ILE A 154 -26.95 41.29 -23.70
CA ILE A 154 -26.07 41.83 -22.64
C ILE A 154 -26.90 42.39 -21.47
N GLU A 155 -27.93 43.19 -21.77
CA GLU A 155 -28.81 43.78 -20.75
C GLU A 155 -29.65 42.71 -20.07
N MET A 156 -30.10 41.70 -20.82
CA MET A 156 -30.85 40.57 -20.28
C MET A 156 -30.01 39.75 -19.29
N GLN A 157 -28.67 39.72 -19.42
CA GLN A 157 -27.80 39.12 -18.38
C GLN A 157 -27.84 39.92 -17.07
N ALA A 158 -27.80 41.25 -17.16
CA ALA A 158 -27.92 42.12 -15.98
C ALA A 158 -29.28 41.94 -15.29
N VAL A 159 -30.37 41.89 -16.06
CA VAL A 159 -31.72 41.61 -15.54
C VAL A 159 -31.79 40.21 -14.90
N THR A 160 -31.20 39.20 -15.54
CA THR A 160 -31.18 37.82 -15.01
C THR A 160 -30.43 37.76 -13.67
N ALA A 161 -29.28 38.44 -13.56
CA ALA A 161 -28.53 38.55 -12.32
C ALA A 161 -29.35 39.28 -11.25
N LEU A 162 -29.92 40.43 -11.59
CA LEU A 162 -30.76 41.23 -10.70
C LEU A 162 -32.03 40.51 -10.27
N ALA A 163 -32.60 39.60 -11.06
CA ALA A 163 -33.79 38.86 -10.67
C ALA A 163 -33.45 37.70 -9.72
N HIS A 164 -32.49 36.86 -10.09
CA HIS A 164 -32.26 35.57 -9.42
C HIS A 164 -31.31 35.63 -8.23
N LEU A 165 -30.40 36.61 -8.16
CA LEU A 165 -29.42 36.68 -7.09
C LEU A 165 -30.00 37.35 -5.84
N ARG A 166 -29.75 36.73 -4.68
CA ARG A 166 -30.11 37.30 -3.36
C ARG A 166 -28.98 38.18 -2.88
N ALA A 167 -28.97 39.42 -3.38
CA ALA A 167 -27.88 40.36 -3.21
C ALA A 167 -28.35 41.67 -2.55
N ALA A 168 -27.39 42.45 -2.04
CA ALA A 168 -27.57 43.89 -1.89
C ALA A 168 -27.38 44.55 -3.26
N VAL A 169 -28.25 45.49 -3.60
CA VAL A 169 -28.19 46.23 -4.86
C VAL A 169 -27.66 47.63 -4.57
N LEU A 170 -26.58 48.00 -5.24
CA LEU A 170 -26.01 49.35 -5.27
C LEU A 170 -26.42 50.00 -6.59
N TYR A 171 -27.29 51.00 -6.52
CA TYR A 171 -27.66 51.80 -7.68
C TYR A 171 -26.74 53.03 -7.74
N VAL A 172 -25.86 53.08 -8.73
CA VAL A 172 -24.85 54.15 -8.88
C VAL A 172 -25.38 55.22 -9.81
N CYS A 173 -25.50 56.43 -9.28
CA CYS A 173 -25.87 57.65 -10.00
C CYS A 173 -24.63 58.54 -10.21
N ASP A 174 -24.62 59.29 -11.30
CA ASP A 174 -23.60 60.31 -11.57
C ASP A 174 -24.22 61.70 -11.42
N LEU A 175 -23.78 62.45 -10.40
CA LEU A 175 -24.26 63.81 -10.12
C LEU A 175 -23.78 64.85 -11.16
N SER A 176 -22.66 64.57 -11.81
CA SER A 176 -22.02 65.48 -12.77
C SER A 176 -22.65 65.44 -14.17
N GLU A 177 -23.50 64.45 -14.44
CA GLU A 177 -24.11 64.17 -15.76
C GLU A 177 -23.10 63.90 -16.90
N GLN A 178 -21.82 63.72 -16.58
CA GLN A 178 -20.77 63.37 -17.54
C GLN A 178 -20.97 61.98 -18.17
N CYS A 179 -21.81 61.13 -17.58
CA CYS A 179 -22.20 59.84 -18.16
C CYS A 179 -23.03 59.97 -19.45
N GLY A 180 -23.46 61.18 -19.83
CA GLY A 180 -24.26 61.44 -21.04
C GLY A 180 -25.77 61.35 -20.82
N HIS A 181 -26.21 61.27 -19.56
CA HIS A 181 -27.62 61.17 -19.16
C HIS A 181 -27.91 62.13 -18.00
N THR A 182 -29.08 62.77 -18.05
CA THR A 182 -29.51 63.71 -16.99
C THR A 182 -29.88 62.96 -15.72
N LEU A 183 -29.86 63.66 -14.58
CA LEU A 183 -30.27 63.06 -13.30
C LEU A 183 -31.74 62.57 -13.32
N GLU A 184 -32.62 63.22 -14.10
CA GLU A 184 -34.00 62.80 -14.28
C GLU A 184 -34.14 61.48 -15.05
N GLU A 185 -33.30 61.26 -16.06
CA GLU A 185 -33.24 59.98 -16.79
C GLU A 185 -32.72 58.86 -15.88
N GLN A 186 -31.75 59.17 -15.02
CA GLN A 186 -31.27 58.27 -13.97
C GLN A 186 -32.41 57.88 -13.02
N LEU A 187 -33.22 58.84 -12.56
CA LEU A 187 -34.40 58.56 -11.74
C LEU A 187 -35.43 57.68 -12.47
N LYS A 188 -35.75 57.98 -13.74
CA LYS A 188 -36.71 57.19 -14.53
C LYS A 188 -36.27 55.74 -14.69
N LEU A 189 -34.99 55.51 -14.99
CA LEU A 189 -34.43 54.16 -15.06
C LEU A 189 -34.56 53.45 -13.72
N PHE A 190 -34.25 54.14 -12.61
CA PHE A 190 -34.40 53.58 -11.28
C PHE A 190 -35.85 53.14 -11.00
N GLU A 191 -36.83 53.99 -11.32
CA GLU A 191 -38.25 53.66 -11.17
C GLU A 191 -38.67 52.47 -12.04
N SER A 192 -38.15 52.36 -13.27
CA SER A 192 -38.48 51.26 -14.17
C SER A 192 -37.91 49.91 -13.70
N ILE A 193 -36.73 49.90 -13.07
CA ILE A 193 -36.10 48.67 -12.55
C ILE A 193 -36.44 48.36 -11.09
N LYS A 194 -37.00 49.32 -10.33
CA LYS A 194 -37.39 49.16 -8.92
C LYS A 194 -38.19 47.88 -8.62
N PRO A 195 -39.14 47.42 -9.46
CA PRO A 195 -39.85 46.16 -9.22
C PRO A 195 -38.93 44.93 -9.12
N LEU A 196 -37.76 44.94 -9.76
CA LEU A 196 -36.78 43.85 -9.71
C LEU A 196 -36.03 43.78 -8.36
N PHE A 197 -36.09 44.85 -7.56
CA PHE A 197 -35.41 44.96 -6.27
C PHE A 197 -36.27 44.50 -5.09
N ALA A 198 -37.46 43.94 -5.35
CA ALA A 198 -38.32 43.43 -4.29
C ALA A 198 -37.57 42.39 -3.42
N ASN A 199 -37.66 42.54 -2.09
CA ASN A 199 -36.98 41.72 -1.09
C ASN A 199 -35.44 41.78 -1.16
N LYS A 200 -34.86 42.90 -1.60
CA LYS A 200 -33.41 43.12 -1.64
C LYS A 200 -33.06 44.43 -0.96
N PRO A 201 -32.03 44.44 -0.08
CA PRO A 201 -31.54 45.71 0.46
C PRO A 201 -30.94 46.53 -0.68
N LEU A 202 -31.37 47.78 -0.75
CA LEU A 202 -31.04 48.72 -1.81
C LEU A 202 -30.35 49.94 -1.20
N ILE A 203 -29.33 50.44 -1.89
CA ILE A 203 -28.59 51.66 -1.53
C ILE A 203 -28.36 52.44 -2.81
N ILE A 204 -28.56 53.75 -2.73
CA ILE A 204 -28.31 54.66 -3.83
C ILE A 204 -26.97 55.33 -3.56
N VAL A 205 -26.13 55.36 -4.58
CA VAL A 205 -24.75 55.80 -4.47
C VAL A 205 -24.51 56.92 -5.47
N ALA A 206 -24.33 58.13 -4.97
CA ALA A 206 -23.98 59.29 -5.76
C ALA A 206 -22.46 59.31 -5.98
N ASN A 207 -22.02 58.99 -7.20
CA ASN A 207 -20.61 58.96 -7.58
C ASN A 207 -20.15 60.29 -8.22
N LYS A 208 -18.83 60.47 -8.31
CA LYS A 208 -18.14 61.65 -8.88
C LYS A 208 -18.32 62.95 -8.08
N ILE A 209 -18.36 62.84 -6.76
CA ILE A 209 -18.45 64.00 -5.86
C ILE A 209 -17.24 64.95 -5.95
N ASP A 210 -16.13 64.48 -6.51
CA ASP A 210 -14.94 65.27 -6.80
C ASP A 210 -15.19 66.35 -7.86
N VAL A 211 -16.20 66.17 -8.72
CA VAL A 211 -16.58 67.15 -9.75
C VAL A 211 -17.71 68.05 -9.25
N VAL A 212 -18.74 67.46 -8.63
CA VAL A 212 -19.90 68.19 -8.10
C VAL A 212 -20.27 67.60 -6.74
N GLY A 213 -20.09 68.39 -5.68
CA GLY A 213 -20.49 68.00 -4.34
C GLY A 213 -22.00 68.01 -4.14
N LEU A 214 -22.49 67.27 -3.13
CA LEU A 214 -23.92 67.25 -2.79
C LEU A 214 -24.47 68.63 -2.36
N ASP A 215 -23.63 69.46 -1.77
CA ASP A 215 -24.01 70.80 -1.31
C ASP A 215 -24.06 71.85 -2.42
N GLU A 216 -23.38 71.59 -3.54
CA GLU A 216 -23.23 72.49 -4.69
C GLU A 216 -24.29 72.25 -5.80
N LEU A 217 -25.17 71.28 -5.60
CA LEU A 217 -26.25 70.96 -6.54
C LEU A 217 -27.28 72.09 -6.62
N SER A 218 -27.77 72.37 -7.83
CA SER A 218 -28.91 73.26 -8.06
C SER A 218 -30.16 72.75 -7.33
N ALA A 219 -31.06 73.67 -6.97
CA ALA A 219 -32.30 73.34 -6.26
C ALA A 219 -33.10 72.21 -6.94
N ASP A 220 -33.22 72.28 -8.27
CA ASP A 220 -33.93 71.28 -9.09
C ASP A 220 -33.30 69.88 -8.98
N LYS A 221 -31.97 69.79 -9.06
CA LYS A 221 -31.26 68.50 -8.94
C LYS A 221 -31.34 67.95 -7.52
N ARG A 222 -31.33 68.83 -6.52
CA ARG A 222 -31.51 68.45 -5.11
C ARG A 222 -32.91 67.89 -4.85
N GLU A 223 -33.94 68.40 -5.53
CA GLU A 223 -35.28 67.80 -5.48
C GLU A 223 -35.31 66.39 -6.07
N VAL A 224 -34.60 66.13 -7.17
CA VAL A 224 -34.47 64.77 -7.73
C VAL A 224 -33.75 63.83 -6.77
N VAL A 225 -32.70 64.30 -6.08
CA VAL A 225 -32.04 63.49 -5.03
C VAL A 225 -32.97 63.21 -3.85
N LYS A 226 -33.77 64.19 -3.43
CA LYS A 226 -34.79 63.98 -2.38
C LYS A 226 -35.84 62.94 -2.75
N LYS A 227 -36.23 62.84 -4.03
CA LYS A 227 -37.14 61.77 -4.49
C LYS A 227 -36.57 60.37 -4.26
N PHE A 228 -35.24 60.21 -4.27
CA PHE A 228 -34.61 58.94 -3.88
C PHE A 228 -34.74 58.66 -2.37
N GLU A 229 -34.64 59.70 -1.54
CA GLU A 229 -34.80 59.61 -0.08
C GLU A 229 -36.24 59.32 0.35
N GLU A 230 -37.24 59.83 -0.40
CA GLU A 230 -38.67 59.58 -0.16
C GLU A 230 -39.04 58.09 -0.14
N TYR A 231 -38.21 57.24 -0.73
CA TYR A 231 -38.39 55.79 -0.76
C TYR A 231 -37.79 55.05 0.45
N ASP A 232 -37.32 55.76 1.49
CA ASP A 232 -36.63 55.21 2.67
C ASP A 232 -35.34 54.44 2.29
N ILE A 233 -34.67 54.93 1.24
CA ILE A 233 -33.42 54.36 0.72
C ILE A 233 -32.27 55.31 1.07
N PRO A 234 -31.17 54.82 1.67
CA PRO A 234 -30.02 55.65 1.97
C PRO A 234 -29.35 56.11 0.68
N VAL A 235 -29.03 57.41 0.64
CA VAL A 235 -28.21 58.01 -0.40
C VAL A 235 -26.82 58.26 0.19
N LEU A 236 -25.80 57.62 -0.38
CA LEU A 236 -24.40 57.79 0.03
C LEU A 236 -23.60 58.44 -1.10
N ALA A 237 -22.73 59.37 -0.73
CA ALA A 237 -21.79 60.00 -1.67
C ALA A 237 -20.46 59.24 -1.71
N MET A 238 -19.88 59.12 -2.90
CA MET A 238 -18.53 58.58 -3.08
C MET A 238 -17.81 59.21 -4.27
N SER A 239 -16.47 59.15 -4.26
CA SER A 239 -15.65 59.36 -5.45
C SER A 239 -14.68 58.20 -5.65
N THR A 240 -14.73 57.59 -6.83
CA THR A 240 -13.73 56.59 -7.22
C THR A 240 -12.37 57.20 -7.59
N PHE A 241 -12.29 58.53 -7.75
CA PHE A 241 -11.05 59.25 -8.08
C PHE A 241 -10.27 59.61 -6.81
N THR A 242 -10.94 60.24 -5.83
CA THR A 242 -10.31 60.60 -4.53
C THR A 242 -10.32 59.44 -3.51
N GLU A 243 -11.09 58.37 -3.80
CA GLU A 243 -11.33 57.22 -2.91
C GLU A 243 -12.16 57.54 -1.66
N GLU A 244 -12.73 58.74 -1.58
CA GLU A 244 -13.62 59.17 -0.50
C GLU A 244 -14.97 58.45 -0.59
N GLY A 245 -15.49 58.00 0.55
CA GLY A 245 -16.80 57.32 0.66
C GLY A 245 -16.88 55.89 0.11
N VAL A 246 -15.89 55.42 -0.66
CA VAL A 246 -15.91 54.07 -1.30
C VAL A 246 -16.03 52.94 -0.27
N MET A 247 -15.26 53.01 0.82
CA MET A 247 -15.28 52.00 1.87
C MET A 247 -16.55 52.08 2.74
N GLU A 248 -17.10 53.28 2.92
CA GLU A 248 -18.35 53.48 3.67
C GLU A 248 -19.53 52.84 2.94
N VAL A 249 -19.64 53.07 1.63
CA VAL A 249 -20.63 52.40 0.77
C VAL A 249 -20.49 50.88 0.86
N LYS A 250 -19.26 50.36 0.82
CA LYS A 250 -19.02 48.92 1.00
C LYS A 250 -19.55 48.44 2.34
N HIS A 251 -19.21 49.14 3.43
CA HIS A 251 -19.60 48.75 4.78
C HIS A 251 -21.12 48.74 4.96
N GLU A 252 -21.80 49.82 4.56
CA GLU A 252 -23.26 49.95 4.65
C GLU A 252 -23.97 48.85 3.85
N ALA A 253 -23.51 48.57 2.61
CA ALA A 253 -24.03 47.49 1.78
C ALA A 253 -23.89 46.11 2.44
N CYS A 254 -22.73 45.86 3.05
CA CYS A 254 -22.49 44.61 3.76
C CYS A 254 -23.35 44.49 5.01
N GLU A 255 -23.47 45.54 5.82
CA GLU A 255 -24.25 45.51 7.05
C GLU A 255 -25.73 45.30 6.79
N ARG A 256 -26.31 46.03 5.83
CA ARG A 256 -27.73 45.86 5.44
C ARG A 256 -28.02 44.47 4.89
N LEU A 257 -27.11 43.88 4.10
CA LEU A 257 -27.32 42.51 3.65
C LEU A 257 -27.18 41.51 4.80
N LEU A 258 -26.29 41.75 5.76
CA LEU A 258 -26.14 40.88 6.92
C LEU A 258 -27.37 40.92 7.81
N SER A 259 -27.90 42.10 8.14
CA SER A 259 -29.11 42.23 8.95
C SER A 259 -30.28 41.50 8.30
N PHE A 260 -30.56 41.79 7.03
CA PHE A 260 -31.62 41.13 6.26
C PHE A 260 -31.47 39.60 6.24
N ARG A 261 -30.24 39.08 6.07
CA ARG A 261 -29.98 37.64 6.06
C ARG A 261 -30.05 36.99 7.43
N VAL A 262 -29.63 37.69 8.48
CA VAL A 262 -29.77 37.20 9.86
C VAL A 262 -31.26 37.09 10.19
N ASP A 263 -32.08 38.08 9.85
CA ASP A 263 -33.53 38.02 10.06
C ASP A 263 -34.18 36.83 9.34
N GLN A 264 -33.79 36.58 8.08
CA GLN A 264 -34.26 35.39 7.34
C GLN A 264 -33.79 34.08 7.99
N LYS A 265 -32.58 34.05 8.55
CA LYS A 265 -32.06 32.86 9.25
C LYS A 265 -32.75 32.64 10.59
N VAL A 266 -33.03 33.69 11.35
CA VAL A 266 -33.76 33.61 12.63
C VAL A 266 -35.17 33.07 12.43
N LYS A 267 -35.83 33.43 11.32
CA LYS A 267 -37.12 32.84 10.92
C LYS A 267 -37.04 31.34 10.63
N THR A 268 -35.84 30.78 10.40
CA THR A 268 -35.65 29.34 10.17
C THR A 268 -35.20 28.62 11.44
N LYS A 269 -35.68 27.38 11.67
CA LYS A 269 -35.26 26.53 12.81
C LYS A 269 -33.78 26.12 12.82
N LYS A 270 -33.00 26.51 11.81
CA LYS A 270 -31.56 26.20 11.70
C LYS A 270 -30.71 26.91 12.76
N VAL A 271 -31.24 27.96 13.39
CA VAL A 271 -30.52 28.69 14.44
C VAL A 271 -30.33 27.85 15.69
N GLU A 272 -31.28 26.97 16.04
CA GLU A 272 -31.20 26.12 17.24
C GLU A 272 -29.92 25.26 17.26
N GLY A 273 -29.54 24.68 16.13
CA GLY A 273 -28.29 23.91 16.00
C GLY A 273 -27.01 24.77 16.09
N LEU A 274 -27.11 26.08 15.93
CA LEU A 274 -25.98 27.02 16.03
C LEU A 274 -25.87 27.67 17.42
N LEU A 275 -26.91 27.61 18.25
CA LEU A 275 -26.91 28.25 19.57
C LEU A 275 -25.75 27.77 20.45
N ASN A 276 -25.39 26.50 20.37
CA ASN A 276 -24.25 25.93 21.10
C ASN A 276 -22.91 26.59 20.74
N ARG A 277 -22.78 27.11 19.50
CA ARG A 277 -21.56 27.81 19.04
C ARG A 277 -21.55 29.29 19.39
N LEU A 278 -22.74 29.89 19.53
CA LEU A 278 -22.90 31.30 19.90
C LEU A 278 -22.84 31.50 21.41
N HIS A 279 -23.21 30.47 22.18
CA HIS A 279 -23.17 30.49 23.63
C HIS A 279 -21.73 30.44 24.15
N VAL A 280 -21.29 31.55 24.76
CA VAL A 280 -20.03 31.62 25.48
C VAL A 280 -20.26 31.13 26.91
N ALA A 281 -19.58 30.05 27.30
CA ALA A 281 -19.69 29.51 28.65
C ALA A 281 -19.04 30.46 29.67
N ILE A 282 -19.84 30.94 30.62
CA ILE A 282 -19.35 31.77 31.73
C ILE A 282 -19.00 30.82 32.90
N PRO A 283 -17.73 30.77 33.35
CA PRO A 283 -17.34 29.87 34.42
C PRO A 283 -18.00 30.28 35.74
N ALA A 284 -18.67 29.35 36.40
CA ALA A 284 -19.21 29.56 37.75
C ALA A 284 -18.07 29.58 38.78
N PRO A 285 -18.09 30.50 39.76
CA PRO A 285 -17.10 30.51 40.83
C PRO A 285 -17.24 29.24 41.68
N ARG A 286 -16.22 28.37 41.65
CA ARG A 286 -16.20 27.11 42.40
C ARG A 286 -15.30 27.14 43.63
N ASP A 287 -14.04 27.55 43.43
CA ASP A 287 -12.99 27.55 44.44
C ASP A 287 -12.41 28.96 44.58
N SER A 288 -11.89 29.33 45.75
CA SER A 288 -11.22 30.64 46.01
C SER A 288 -9.76 30.71 45.52
N LYS A 289 -9.33 29.78 44.65
CA LYS A 289 -7.96 29.72 44.12
C LYS A 289 -7.82 30.57 42.85
N VAL A 290 -6.95 31.57 42.88
CA VAL A 290 -6.64 32.41 41.71
C VAL A 290 -5.77 31.63 40.71
N ARG A 291 -6.17 31.60 39.43
CA ARG A 291 -5.43 30.95 38.34
C ARG A 291 -5.05 31.99 37.28
N PRO A 292 -3.98 32.78 37.50
CA PRO A 292 -3.58 33.80 36.55
C PRO A 292 -2.94 33.16 35.30
N PRO A 293 -3.02 33.81 34.12
CA PRO A 293 -2.28 33.37 32.95
C PRO A 293 -0.77 33.50 33.21
N CYS A 294 -0.03 32.40 33.12
CA CYS A 294 1.43 32.40 33.30
C CYS A 294 2.12 32.78 31.98
N ILE A 295 2.26 34.08 31.74
CA ILE A 295 2.99 34.61 30.59
C ILE A 295 4.40 35.03 31.07
N PRO A 296 5.48 34.40 30.58
CA PRO A 296 6.84 34.76 30.99
C PRO A 296 7.18 36.21 30.68
N ALA A 297 7.95 36.86 31.57
CA ALA A 297 8.38 38.25 31.40
C ALA A 297 9.15 38.48 30.08
N SER A 298 9.93 37.49 29.63
CA SER A 298 10.67 37.54 28.36
C SER A 298 9.77 37.70 27.13
N VAL A 299 8.56 37.12 27.15
CA VAL A 299 7.58 37.25 26.05
C VAL A 299 6.91 38.62 26.08
N LEU A 300 6.62 39.14 27.28
CA LEU A 300 6.04 40.48 27.45
C LEU A 300 7.03 41.57 26.99
N GLN A 301 8.30 41.46 27.37
CA GLN A 301 9.36 42.35 26.89
C GLN A 301 9.51 42.29 25.37
N LYS A 302 9.50 41.08 24.77
CA LYS A 302 9.53 40.93 23.30
C LYS A 302 8.34 41.56 22.61
N LYS A 303 7.13 41.45 23.17
CA LYS A 303 5.93 42.11 22.62
C LYS A 303 6.05 43.64 22.68
N ALA A 304 6.57 44.19 23.77
CA ALA A 304 6.81 45.62 23.91
C ALA A 304 7.86 46.11 22.90
N VAL A 305 9.00 45.42 22.78
CA VAL A 305 10.06 45.77 21.83
C VAL A 305 9.60 45.62 20.38
N ALA A 306 8.82 44.58 20.04
CA ALA A 306 8.27 44.40 18.70
C ALA A 306 7.23 45.47 18.33
N ALA A 307 6.53 46.04 19.31
CA ALA A 307 5.66 47.19 19.10
C ALA A 307 6.45 48.49 18.87
N GLU A 308 7.65 48.62 19.48
CA GLU A 308 8.48 49.83 19.39
C GLU A 308 9.50 49.84 18.23
N LYS A 309 10.02 48.68 17.78
CA LYS A 309 11.04 48.58 16.72
C LYS A 309 10.83 47.37 15.81
N ALA A 310 10.68 47.65 14.50
CA ALA A 310 10.61 46.65 13.43
C ALA A 310 11.99 46.13 12.95
N GLU A 311 13.10 46.59 13.53
CA GLU A 311 14.36 46.71 12.78
C GLU A 311 15.43 45.64 12.97
N ARG A 312 15.20 44.54 13.70
CA ARG A 312 16.11 43.39 13.61
C ARG A 312 15.34 42.08 13.54
N LYS A 313 15.14 41.60 12.31
CA LYS A 313 14.77 40.20 12.08
C LYS A 313 15.97 39.34 12.52
N ARG A 314 15.81 38.61 13.62
CA ARG A 314 16.71 37.51 13.96
C ARG A 314 16.73 36.57 12.76
N LYS A 315 17.92 36.18 12.28
CA LYS A 315 18.05 35.12 11.26
C LYS A 315 17.31 33.88 11.75
N LEU A 316 16.32 33.45 10.98
CA LEU A 316 15.60 32.21 11.21
C LEU A 316 16.45 31.05 10.65
N GLU A 317 16.21 29.82 11.12
CA GLU A 317 16.94 28.66 10.59
C GLU A 317 16.69 28.47 9.09
N ARG A 318 15.51 28.88 8.59
CA ARG A 318 15.20 28.92 7.16
C ARG A 318 16.10 29.89 6.38
N ASP A 319 16.43 31.04 6.95
CA ASP A 319 17.33 32.00 6.29
C ASP A 319 18.75 31.40 6.21
N ILE A 320 19.16 30.65 7.24
CA ILE A 320 20.46 29.95 7.28
C ILE A 320 20.48 28.81 6.27
N GLU A 321 19.39 28.05 6.15
CA GLU A 321 19.20 27.01 5.13
C GLU A 321 19.29 27.59 3.72
N GLU A 322 18.61 28.71 3.44
CA GLU A 322 18.66 29.39 2.14
C GLU A 322 20.06 29.96 1.81
N GLU A 323 20.82 30.43 2.82
CA GLU A 323 22.21 30.90 2.65
C GLU A 323 23.20 29.76 2.37
N MET A 324 23.02 28.60 3.02
CA MET A 324 23.91 27.45 2.94
C MET A 324 23.59 26.52 1.76
N GLY A 325 22.35 26.54 1.26
CA GLY A 325 21.92 25.76 0.11
C GLY A 325 22.14 24.25 0.30
N ASP A 326 22.84 23.63 -0.64
CA ASP A 326 23.11 22.18 -0.63
C ASP A 326 24.07 21.75 0.49
N ASP A 327 24.88 22.67 1.01
CA ASP A 327 25.82 22.41 2.12
C ASP A 327 25.14 22.47 3.49
N TYR A 328 23.84 22.79 3.54
CA TYR A 328 23.09 22.87 4.78
C TYR A 328 22.82 21.49 5.38
N ILE A 329 23.27 21.28 6.62
CA ILE A 329 22.91 20.13 7.45
C ILE A 329 22.30 20.66 8.74
N LEU A 330 21.05 20.28 9.02
CA LEU A 330 20.37 20.64 10.25
C LEU A 330 21.03 19.95 11.45
N ASP A 331 21.79 20.72 12.22
CA ASP A 331 22.41 20.26 13.46
C ASP A 331 21.42 20.36 14.63
N LEU A 332 20.85 19.22 15.02
CA LEU A 332 19.93 19.10 16.16
C LEU A 332 20.64 19.37 17.50
N LYS A 333 21.94 19.08 17.59
CA LYS A 333 22.70 19.21 18.83
C LYS A 333 23.00 20.68 19.13
N LYS A 334 23.14 21.55 18.13
CA LYS A 334 23.46 23.00 18.21
C LYS A 334 22.71 23.81 19.27
N ASN A 335 21.49 23.45 19.64
CA ASN A 335 20.66 24.20 20.61
C ASN A 335 20.47 23.49 21.95
N TYR A 336 21.21 22.42 22.25
CA TYR A 336 21.16 21.78 23.57
C TYR A 336 21.86 22.65 24.62
N ASP A 337 21.23 22.78 25.79
CA ASP A 337 21.74 23.52 26.95
C ASP A 337 22.56 22.55 27.84
N ILE A 338 23.75 22.17 27.35
CA ILE A 338 24.73 21.30 28.04
C ILE A 338 26.06 22.07 28.15
N GLU A 339 26.83 21.81 29.19
CA GLU A 339 28.12 22.45 29.43
C GLU A 339 29.17 22.06 28.38
N GLY A 340 29.78 23.06 27.74
CA GLY A 340 31.00 22.91 26.92
C GLY A 340 30.87 22.06 25.66
N ASP A 341 31.97 21.37 25.32
CA ASP A 341 32.16 20.61 24.08
C ASP A 341 31.40 19.27 24.05
N GLN A 342 30.89 18.81 25.21
CA GLN A 342 30.15 17.54 25.36
C GLN A 342 28.85 17.49 24.55
N LYS A 343 28.39 18.65 24.08
CA LYS A 343 27.22 18.79 23.23
C LYS A 343 27.25 17.91 21.98
N TYR A 344 28.45 17.68 21.44
CA TYR A 344 28.65 16.90 20.22
C TYR A 344 29.02 15.44 20.46
N ASP A 345 29.22 15.03 21.72
CA ASP A 345 29.61 13.67 22.07
C ASP A 345 28.61 12.64 21.53
N ILE A 346 29.15 11.48 21.15
CA ILE A 346 28.36 10.36 20.66
C ILE A 346 27.98 9.52 21.88
N ILE A 347 26.68 9.47 22.18
CA ILE A 347 26.14 8.62 23.24
C ILE A 347 26.15 7.18 22.71
N PRO A 348 26.92 6.25 23.31
CA PRO A 348 26.86 4.86 22.90
C PRO A 348 25.48 4.30 23.30
N GLU A 349 24.80 3.66 22.35
CA GLU A 349 23.43 3.16 22.57
C GLU A 349 23.41 1.70 23.03
N ILE A 350 24.34 0.88 22.52
CA ILE A 350 24.33 -0.58 22.70
C ILE A 350 25.71 -1.07 23.12
N TRP A 351 25.73 -1.95 24.12
CA TRP A 351 26.91 -2.68 24.57
C TRP A 351 26.59 -4.17 24.71
N GLU A 352 27.29 -5.03 23.96
CA GLU A 352 27.21 -6.51 24.07
C GLU A 352 25.77 -7.06 24.11
N GLY A 353 24.88 -6.52 23.27
CA GLY A 353 23.48 -6.94 23.16
C GLY A 353 22.51 -6.30 24.16
N HIS A 354 22.99 -5.39 25.00
CA HIS A 354 22.19 -4.63 25.96
C HIS A 354 22.17 -3.15 25.59
N ASN A 355 21.08 -2.45 25.87
CA ASN A 355 21.02 -1.00 25.66
C ASN A 355 21.63 -0.28 26.86
N ILE A 356 22.47 0.72 26.62
CA ILE A 356 23.11 1.50 27.68
C ILE A 356 22.09 2.40 28.39
N ALA A 357 21.07 2.88 27.66
CA ALA A 357 20.00 3.71 28.22
C ALA A 357 19.24 3.04 29.40
N ASP A 358 19.18 1.71 29.42
CA ASP A 358 18.53 0.94 30.49
C ASP A 358 19.32 0.99 31.81
N TYR A 359 20.60 1.38 31.76
CA TYR A 359 21.53 1.43 32.89
C TYR A 359 21.92 2.86 33.29
N ILE A 360 21.30 3.89 32.70
CA ILE A 360 21.56 5.29 33.08
C ILE A 360 20.82 5.60 34.39
N ASP A 361 21.58 5.69 35.47
CA ASP A 361 21.09 6.03 36.81
C ASP A 361 22.15 6.92 37.51
N PRO A 362 21.77 8.06 38.11
CA PRO A 362 22.71 8.90 38.85
C PRO A 362 23.44 8.17 39.99
N GLU A 363 22.85 7.10 40.54
CA GLU A 363 23.38 6.34 41.68
C GLU A 363 23.90 4.94 41.30
N ILE A 364 24.23 4.71 40.02
CA ILE A 364 24.62 3.38 39.51
C ILE A 364 25.83 2.77 40.24
N PHE A 365 26.81 3.59 40.63
CA PHE A 365 28.02 3.14 41.30
C PHE A 365 27.76 2.59 42.70
N ASP A 366 26.80 3.15 43.44
CA ASP A 366 26.44 2.67 44.78
C ASP A 366 25.77 1.30 44.69
N LYS A 367 24.87 1.12 43.72
CA LYS A 367 24.23 -0.17 43.44
C LYS A 367 25.24 -1.24 43.01
N LEU A 368 26.25 -0.86 42.22
CA LEU A 368 27.33 -1.77 41.82
C LEU A 368 28.15 -2.22 43.04
N ASN A 369 28.53 -1.29 43.91
CA ASN A 369 29.28 -1.59 45.13
C ASN A 369 28.53 -2.56 46.07
N GLU A 370 27.20 -2.43 46.18
CA GLU A 370 26.38 -3.37 46.96
C GLU A 370 26.35 -4.78 46.34
N LEU A 371 26.26 -4.84 45.01
CA LEU A 371 26.26 -6.11 44.26
C LEU A 371 27.60 -6.83 44.37
N GLU A 372 28.71 -6.10 44.27
CA GLU A 372 30.06 -6.65 44.44
C GLU A 372 30.26 -7.22 45.85
N ARG A 373 29.83 -6.52 46.91
CA ARG A 373 29.85 -7.07 48.28
C ARG A 373 29.00 -8.32 48.42
N ALA A 374 27.85 -8.38 47.76
CA ALA A 374 27.00 -9.57 47.78
C ALA A 374 27.66 -10.76 47.04
N GLU A 375 28.36 -10.51 45.94
CA GLU A 375 29.16 -11.52 45.24
C GLU A 375 30.31 -12.04 46.10
N GLU A 376 31.05 -11.15 46.77
CA GLU A 376 32.13 -11.55 47.70
C GLU A 376 31.63 -12.49 48.79
N LEU A 377 30.46 -12.19 49.39
CA LEU A 377 29.82 -13.08 50.37
C LEU A 377 29.42 -14.43 49.76
N ARG A 378 28.93 -14.46 48.52
CA ARG A 378 28.60 -15.72 47.82
C ARG A 378 29.84 -16.55 47.54
N ILE A 379 30.93 -15.94 47.11
CA ILE A 379 32.21 -16.62 46.88
C ILE A 379 32.75 -17.18 48.21
N ALA A 380 32.74 -16.37 49.27
CA ALA A 380 33.17 -16.81 50.60
C ALA A 380 32.34 -18.00 51.14
N SER A 381 31.06 -18.09 50.77
CA SER A 381 30.20 -19.22 51.14
C SER A 381 30.48 -20.52 50.34
N GLY A 382 31.32 -20.46 49.30
CA GLY A 382 31.69 -21.63 48.48
C GLY A 382 30.59 -22.10 47.53
N ILE A 383 29.61 -21.25 47.18
CA ILE A 383 28.50 -21.59 46.26
C ILE A 383 29.03 -22.03 44.88
N TYR A 384 30.12 -21.43 44.42
CA TYR A 384 30.72 -21.70 43.11
C TYR A 384 31.77 -22.83 43.14
N ASP A 385 32.05 -23.41 44.32
CA ASP A 385 33.02 -24.51 44.44
C ASP A 385 32.42 -25.81 43.91
N TYR A 386 32.87 -26.22 42.73
CA TYR A 386 32.51 -27.51 42.16
C TYR A 386 33.30 -28.65 42.82
N LYS A 387 32.69 -29.35 43.79
CA LYS A 387 33.31 -30.51 44.45
C LYS A 387 33.08 -31.78 43.65
N VAL A 388 34.12 -32.27 42.97
CA VAL A 388 34.13 -33.62 42.38
C VAL A 388 34.26 -34.64 43.51
N PRO A 389 33.32 -35.59 43.67
CA PRO A 389 33.45 -36.62 44.71
C PRO A 389 34.65 -37.52 44.44
N GLU A 390 35.51 -37.72 45.44
CA GLU A 390 36.57 -38.72 45.37
C GLU A 390 35.94 -40.12 45.34
N LEU A 391 36.15 -40.84 44.23
CA LEU A 391 35.67 -42.22 44.09
C LEU A 391 36.51 -43.14 44.97
N THR A 392 35.88 -43.78 45.95
CA THR A 392 36.49 -44.84 46.76
C THR A 392 37.00 -45.98 45.87
N GLU A 393 38.04 -46.70 46.31
CA GLU A 393 38.58 -47.86 45.58
C GLU A 393 37.49 -48.87 45.22
N THR A 394 36.55 -49.10 46.15
CA THR A 394 35.37 -49.94 45.93
C THR A 394 34.49 -49.47 44.77
N MET A 395 34.26 -48.16 44.61
CA MET A 395 33.48 -47.63 43.48
C MET A 395 34.24 -47.71 42.16
N LYS A 396 35.57 -47.57 42.17
CA LYS A 396 36.42 -47.77 40.99
C LYS A 396 36.37 -49.22 40.54
N ASP A 397 36.46 -50.17 41.47
CA ASP A 397 36.37 -51.60 41.20
C ASP A 397 34.99 -52.01 40.67
N ILE A 398 33.92 -51.49 41.28
CA ILE A 398 32.54 -51.70 40.78
C ILE A 398 32.41 -51.18 39.35
N ARG A 399 32.97 -50.01 39.03
CA ARG A 399 32.90 -49.42 37.69
C ARG A 399 33.71 -50.25 36.68
N ALA A 400 34.91 -50.70 37.06
CA ALA A 400 35.74 -51.55 36.22
C ALA A 400 35.08 -52.92 35.96
N MET A 401 34.54 -53.55 37.00
CA MET A 401 33.80 -54.80 36.90
C MET A 401 32.54 -54.64 36.03
N ALA A 402 31.76 -53.56 36.24
CA ALA A 402 30.60 -53.26 35.42
C ALA A 402 30.97 -53.04 33.94
N GLN A 403 32.13 -52.46 33.67
CA GLN A 403 32.64 -52.30 32.31
C GLN A 403 32.98 -53.65 31.68
N GLN A 404 33.70 -54.52 32.38
CA GLN A 404 34.01 -55.89 31.91
C GLN A 404 32.73 -56.70 31.64
N ILE A 405 31.72 -56.60 32.51
CA ILE A 405 30.42 -57.25 32.32
C ILE A 405 29.74 -56.72 31.05
N ARG A 406 29.71 -55.40 30.85
CA ARG A 406 29.10 -54.79 29.67
C ARG A 406 29.82 -55.21 28.38
N GLU A 407 31.14 -55.23 28.38
CA GLU A 407 31.96 -55.68 27.25
C GLU A 407 31.68 -57.16 26.93
N LYS A 408 31.62 -58.02 27.96
CA LYS A 408 31.30 -59.44 27.76
C LYS A 408 29.89 -59.65 27.20
N ILE A 409 28.89 -58.94 27.73
CA ILE A 409 27.51 -58.96 27.20
C ILE A 409 27.48 -58.50 25.74
N ALA A 410 28.27 -57.48 25.37
CA ALA A 410 28.34 -57.00 24.00
C ALA A 410 28.93 -58.06 23.04
N ILE A 411 30.01 -58.74 23.45
CA ILE A 411 30.61 -59.85 22.69
C ILE A 411 29.60 -60.99 22.50
N ASP A 412 28.90 -61.39 23.56
CA ASP A 412 27.92 -62.49 23.50
C ASP A 412 26.72 -62.12 22.59
N LYS A 413 26.28 -60.86 22.59
CA LYS A 413 25.27 -60.35 21.65
C LYS A 413 25.76 -60.43 20.20
N GLN A 414 27.00 -60.05 19.93
CA GLN A 414 27.60 -60.14 18.59
C GLN A 414 27.73 -61.60 18.13
N GLU A 415 28.20 -62.50 19.00
CA GLU A 415 28.28 -63.94 18.69
C GLU A 415 26.89 -64.55 18.41
N SER A 416 25.87 -64.15 19.19
CA SER A 416 24.48 -64.56 18.95
C SER A 416 23.96 -64.08 17.59
N LEU A 417 24.25 -62.84 17.21
CA LEU A 417 23.87 -62.28 15.91
C LEU A 417 24.52 -63.05 14.75
N VAL A 418 25.83 -63.33 14.84
CA VAL A 418 26.55 -64.12 13.82
C VAL A 418 25.95 -65.52 13.70
N ASN A 419 25.65 -66.18 14.82
CA ASN A 419 25.02 -67.51 14.82
C ASN A 419 23.61 -67.52 14.21
N LYS A 420 22.84 -66.44 14.38
CA LYS A 420 21.48 -66.27 13.82
C LYS A 420 21.45 -65.76 12.39
N GLN A 421 22.59 -65.28 11.85
CA GLN A 421 22.68 -64.70 10.51
C GLN A 421 22.49 -65.73 9.38
N SER A 422 22.54 -67.03 9.70
CA SER A 422 22.24 -68.09 8.73
C SER A 422 20.74 -68.31 8.57
N THR A 423 20.27 -68.30 7.32
CA THR A 423 18.87 -68.63 6.95
C THR A 423 18.56 -70.13 6.97
N LYS A 424 19.54 -70.98 7.32
CA LYS A 424 19.39 -72.43 7.41
C LYS A 424 18.89 -72.83 8.79
N PRO A 425 18.08 -73.90 8.92
CA PRO A 425 17.66 -74.39 10.23
C PRO A 425 18.88 -74.76 11.09
N VAL A 426 18.88 -74.29 12.34
CA VAL A 426 19.95 -74.56 13.30
C VAL A 426 20.02 -76.07 13.54
N MET A 427 21.13 -76.69 13.17
CA MET A 427 21.28 -78.14 13.33
C MET A 427 21.28 -78.53 14.82
N PRO A 428 20.53 -79.57 15.22
CA PRO A 428 20.47 -79.99 16.61
C PRO A 428 21.86 -80.43 17.09
N ARG A 429 22.15 -80.12 18.37
CA ARG A 429 23.43 -80.43 19.00
C ARG A 429 23.76 -81.93 18.97
N THR A 430 22.78 -82.82 18.80
CA THR A 430 22.94 -84.28 18.73
C THR A 430 23.35 -84.81 17.35
N SER A 431 23.34 -83.98 16.30
CA SER A 431 23.66 -84.41 14.92
C SER A 431 25.13 -84.80 14.73
N VAL A 432 25.38 -85.81 13.88
CA VAL A 432 26.73 -86.35 13.56
C VAL A 432 27.64 -85.27 12.95
N ALA A 433 27.08 -84.34 12.16
CA ALA A 433 27.81 -83.24 11.54
C ALA A 433 28.35 -82.21 12.56
N ARG A 434 27.63 -81.96 13.67
CA ARG A 434 28.12 -81.15 14.81
C ARG A 434 28.98 -81.96 15.80
N GLY A 435 29.20 -83.26 15.56
CA GLY A 435 30.10 -84.08 16.38
C GLY A 435 31.57 -83.65 16.29
N ARG A 436 31.99 -83.07 15.16
CA ARG A 436 33.36 -82.57 14.96
C ARG A 436 33.67 -81.24 15.66
N ASP A 437 32.66 -80.40 15.88
CA ASP A 437 32.82 -79.12 16.58
C ASP A 437 32.88 -79.27 18.10
N ARG A 438 32.57 -80.47 18.61
CA ARG A 438 32.63 -80.86 20.02
C ARG A 438 33.97 -81.55 20.29
N SER A 439 35.06 -80.78 20.23
CA SER A 439 36.35 -81.31 20.68
C SER A 439 36.41 -81.25 22.21
N VAL A 440 36.95 -82.30 22.83
CA VAL A 440 37.17 -82.36 24.28
C VAL A 440 38.02 -81.17 24.75
N ARG A 441 38.97 -80.74 23.91
CA ARG A 441 39.81 -79.57 24.15
C ARG A 441 39.02 -78.27 24.25
N LYS A 442 38.10 -78.00 23.32
CA LYS A 442 37.31 -76.75 23.33
C LYS A 442 36.36 -76.68 24.53
N LEU A 443 35.83 -77.82 24.95
CA LEU A 443 35.00 -77.90 26.16
C LEU A 443 35.86 -77.66 27.41
N ARG A 444 37.06 -78.23 27.47
CA ARG A 444 38.01 -78.01 28.56
C ARG A 444 38.40 -76.54 28.70
N ASP A 445 38.82 -75.90 27.60
CA ASP A 445 39.20 -74.47 27.58
C ASP A 445 38.05 -73.56 28.07
N GLN A 446 36.80 -73.88 27.76
CA GLN A 446 35.62 -73.11 28.19
C GLN A 446 35.31 -73.29 29.68
N MET A 447 35.46 -74.51 30.21
CA MET A 447 35.17 -74.81 31.62
C MET A 447 36.29 -74.31 32.54
N GLU A 448 37.55 -74.45 32.13
CA GLU A 448 38.70 -73.82 32.81
C GLU A 448 38.57 -72.29 32.80
N GLY A 449 38.12 -71.68 31.69
CA GLY A 449 37.83 -70.25 31.62
C GLY A 449 36.66 -69.78 32.50
N LEU A 450 35.80 -70.70 32.96
CA LEU A 450 34.74 -70.46 33.96
C LEU A 450 35.19 -70.79 35.39
N GLY A 451 36.46 -71.20 35.58
CA GLY A 451 37.04 -71.51 36.88
C GLY A 451 36.81 -72.94 37.36
N VAL A 452 36.44 -73.87 36.48
CA VAL A 452 36.28 -75.30 36.81
C VAL A 452 37.58 -76.04 36.50
N ASP A 453 38.13 -76.73 37.49
CA ASP A 453 39.31 -77.59 37.32
C ASP A 453 38.96 -78.87 36.53
N MET A 454 39.71 -79.13 35.47
CA MET A 454 39.47 -80.23 34.52
C MET A 454 40.66 -81.20 34.42
N GLU A 455 41.64 -81.10 35.32
CA GLU A 455 42.86 -81.92 35.31
C GLU A 455 42.60 -83.43 35.51
N ASP A 456 41.63 -83.79 36.35
CA ASP A 456 41.28 -85.19 36.70
C ASP A 456 40.25 -85.87 35.76
N THR A 457 39.92 -85.27 34.62
CA THR A 457 38.86 -85.78 33.71
C THR A 457 39.29 -86.89 32.76
N GLY A 458 40.48 -87.48 32.97
CA GLY A 458 41.06 -88.52 32.10
C GLY A 458 40.18 -89.77 31.91
N ASP A 459 39.44 -90.18 32.95
CA ASP A 459 38.59 -91.37 32.95
C ASP A 459 37.12 -91.13 32.60
N ALA A 460 36.75 -89.88 32.34
CA ALA A 460 35.37 -89.50 32.05
C ALA A 460 34.87 -90.09 30.72
N HIS A 461 33.57 -90.34 30.61
CA HIS A 461 32.97 -91.01 29.45
C HIS A 461 33.18 -90.25 28.12
N PHE A 462 33.48 -88.95 28.15
CA PHE A 462 33.71 -88.12 26.97
C PHE A 462 35.17 -88.13 26.44
N THR A 463 36.13 -88.71 27.15
CA THR A 463 37.55 -88.85 26.72
C THR A 463 37.86 -90.21 26.06
N LYS A 464 37.03 -91.24 26.27
CA LYS A 464 37.25 -92.60 25.76
C LYS A 464 36.90 -92.72 24.27
N THR A 465 37.89 -92.58 23.38
CA THR A 465 37.77 -92.95 21.95
C THR A 465 38.45 -94.29 21.66
N ARG A 466 37.65 -95.33 21.34
CA ARG A 466 38.12 -96.67 20.99
C ARG A 466 38.65 -96.69 19.55
N GLY A 467 39.98 -96.74 19.37
CA GLY A 467 40.62 -96.89 18.05
C GLY A 467 40.57 -98.33 17.52
N ARG A 468 40.07 -98.53 16.30
CA ARG A 468 40.18 -99.74 15.46
C ARG A 468 40.54 -99.20 14.07
N SER A 469 41.61 -99.55 13.36
CA SER A 469 42.39 -100.79 13.23
C SER A 469 43.82 -100.51 12.73
N ARG A 470 44.79 -101.35 13.15
CA ARG A 470 46.07 -101.60 12.47
C ARG A 470 45.92 -102.77 11.49
N SER A 471 46.66 -102.73 10.36
CA SER A 471 47.26 -103.89 9.67
C SER A 471 48.39 -103.35 8.77
N LEU A 472 49.67 -103.53 9.14
CA LEU A 472 50.61 -104.63 8.82
C LEU A 472 51.13 -104.62 7.37
N SER A 473 52.41 -104.21 7.22
CA SER A 473 53.46 -104.63 6.27
C SER A 473 54.18 -103.50 5.48
N GLY A 474 55.47 -103.30 5.75
CA GLY A 474 56.49 -102.80 4.80
C GLY A 474 56.87 -101.30 4.85
N PRO A 475 58.16 -100.91 4.67
CA PRO A 475 58.77 -99.87 5.51
C PRO A 475 59.06 -98.51 4.85
N ALA A 476 59.53 -97.61 5.70
CA ALA A 476 59.88 -96.21 5.49
C ALA A 476 60.90 -95.94 4.38
N ARG A 477 60.64 -94.87 3.61
CA ARG A 477 61.57 -93.72 3.52
C ARG A 477 60.96 -92.57 2.72
N LYS A 478 61.18 -91.36 3.28
CA LYS A 478 61.33 -90.07 2.58
C LYS A 478 60.05 -89.58 1.89
N LYS A 479 59.77 -88.30 1.73
CA LYS A 479 60.29 -86.99 2.12
C LYS A 479 59.17 -86.05 1.61
N GLN A 480 59.00 -84.89 2.25
CA GLN A 480 58.37 -83.69 1.66
C GLN A 480 57.07 -83.87 0.87
N ARG A 481 55.95 -83.49 1.48
CA ARG A 481 54.75 -83.17 0.71
C ARG A 481 54.80 -81.69 0.32
N VAL A 482 55.38 -81.42 -0.85
CA VAL A 482 54.99 -80.26 -1.65
C VAL A 482 53.93 -80.73 -2.64
N GLU A 483 52.86 -79.95 -2.73
CA GLU A 483 51.86 -79.85 -3.81
C GLU A 483 50.98 -81.06 -4.18
N SER A 484 49.67 -80.89 -3.97
CA SER A 484 48.74 -80.94 -5.12
C SER A 484 47.48 -80.13 -4.84
N VAL A 485 47.27 -79.14 -5.70
CA VAL A 485 46.14 -78.22 -5.74
C VAL A 485 44.85 -79.02 -5.96
N VAL A 486 43.95 -79.02 -4.98
CA VAL A 486 42.65 -79.68 -5.11
C VAL A 486 41.67 -78.72 -5.77
N SER A 487 41.26 -79.10 -6.98
CA SER A 487 40.22 -78.47 -7.79
C SER A 487 38.85 -78.46 -7.10
N THR A 488 38.05 -77.45 -7.42
CA THR A 488 36.82 -77.01 -6.72
C THR A 488 35.54 -77.79 -7.08
N SER A 489 35.63 -79.00 -7.62
CA SER A 489 34.45 -79.85 -7.84
C SER A 489 34.41 -80.99 -6.83
N ARG A 490 33.60 -80.83 -5.77
CA ARG A 490 33.25 -81.89 -4.83
C ARG A 490 32.37 -82.94 -5.52
N ALA A 491 32.98 -84.02 -5.99
CA ALA A 491 32.33 -85.32 -6.08
C ALA A 491 33.21 -86.32 -5.32
N ARG A 492 32.73 -86.81 -4.18
CA ARG A 492 33.26 -88.02 -3.53
C ARG A 492 32.25 -89.13 -3.75
N SER A 493 32.74 -90.23 -4.32
CA SER A 493 32.12 -91.56 -4.48
C SER A 493 30.76 -91.63 -5.20
N SER A 494 30.82 -91.82 -6.52
CA SER A 494 29.88 -92.67 -7.26
C SER A 494 30.59 -93.19 -8.50
N SER A 495 30.31 -94.43 -8.90
CA SER A 495 30.94 -95.22 -9.97
C SER A 495 30.74 -94.69 -11.41
N ARG A 496 30.55 -93.37 -11.60
CA ARG A 496 30.43 -92.69 -12.91
C ARG A 496 31.15 -91.33 -12.87
N PRO A 497 31.93 -90.95 -13.91
CA PRO A 497 32.44 -89.58 -14.03
C PRO A 497 31.28 -88.58 -14.10
N ALA A 498 31.52 -87.33 -13.73
CA ALA A 498 30.48 -86.30 -13.83
C ALA A 498 30.09 -86.09 -15.31
N ARG A 499 28.84 -85.72 -15.57
CA ARG A 499 28.29 -85.63 -16.95
C ARG A 499 29.05 -84.62 -17.83
N ASP A 500 29.68 -83.62 -17.23
CA ASP A 500 30.54 -82.62 -17.87
C ASP A 500 31.99 -83.10 -18.12
N GLU A 501 32.35 -84.26 -17.58
CA GLU A 501 33.66 -84.92 -17.75
C GLU A 501 33.58 -86.10 -18.74
N MET A 502 32.42 -86.74 -18.86
CA MET A 502 32.19 -87.83 -19.82
C MET A 502 32.27 -87.31 -21.27
N GLY A 503 33.21 -87.84 -22.06
CA GLY A 503 33.41 -87.48 -23.47
C GLY A 503 34.46 -86.40 -23.73
N VAL A 504 35.17 -85.92 -22.70
CA VAL A 504 36.28 -84.97 -22.84
C VAL A 504 37.61 -85.67 -22.60
N LYS A 505 38.51 -85.63 -23.59
CA LYS A 505 39.75 -86.41 -23.60
C LYS A 505 40.80 -85.92 -22.60
N ASP A 506 40.93 -84.59 -22.42
CA ASP A 506 41.99 -83.96 -21.62
C ASP A 506 41.50 -82.91 -20.63
N VAL A 507 42.22 -82.74 -19.53
CA VAL A 507 41.92 -81.75 -18.47
C VAL A 507 42.00 -80.30 -18.99
N VAL A 508 42.93 -80.02 -19.92
CA VAL A 508 43.03 -78.71 -20.59
C VAL A 508 41.77 -78.45 -21.43
N MET A 509 41.29 -79.46 -22.16
CA MET A 509 40.07 -79.35 -22.95
C MET A 509 38.83 -79.16 -22.07
N LYS A 510 38.77 -79.80 -20.89
CA LYS A 510 37.72 -79.58 -19.89
C LYS A 510 37.70 -78.14 -19.39
N SER A 511 38.85 -77.56 -19.05
CA SER A 511 38.94 -76.16 -18.62
C SER A 511 38.49 -75.20 -19.74
N LYS A 512 38.88 -75.49 -20.99
CA LYS A 512 38.49 -74.72 -22.17
C LYS A 512 36.99 -74.81 -22.43
N LEU A 513 36.39 -75.99 -22.36
CA LEU A 513 34.94 -76.20 -22.52
C LEU A 513 34.14 -75.52 -21.41
N LYS A 514 34.60 -75.59 -20.15
CA LYS A 514 33.96 -74.89 -19.02
C LYS A 514 33.99 -73.37 -19.21
N ASN A 515 35.10 -72.83 -19.69
CA ASN A 515 35.23 -71.41 -20.01
C ASN A 515 34.36 -71.02 -21.22
N ILE A 516 34.28 -71.85 -22.25
CA ILE A 516 33.41 -71.63 -23.40
C ILE A 516 31.93 -71.66 -22.97
N ALA A 517 31.51 -72.66 -22.17
CA ALA A 517 30.15 -72.76 -21.65
C ALA A 517 29.80 -71.57 -20.75
N HIS A 518 30.69 -71.19 -19.84
CA HIS A 518 30.49 -70.03 -18.98
C HIS A 518 30.40 -68.73 -19.81
N LYS A 519 31.25 -68.56 -20.84
CA LYS A 519 31.21 -67.40 -21.73
C LYS A 519 29.94 -67.40 -22.59
N ALA A 520 29.50 -68.56 -23.09
CA ALA A 520 28.29 -68.70 -23.90
C ALA A 520 27.01 -68.39 -23.09
N ILE A 521 26.89 -68.96 -21.88
CA ILE A 521 25.77 -68.72 -20.96
C ILE A 521 25.80 -67.26 -20.50
N ARG A 522 26.94 -66.75 -20.03
CA ARG A 522 27.08 -65.37 -19.54
C ARG A 522 26.77 -64.35 -20.64
N LYS A 523 27.18 -64.59 -21.89
CA LYS A 523 26.88 -63.68 -23.02
C LYS A 523 25.37 -63.56 -23.28
N LYS A 524 24.58 -64.62 -23.05
CA LYS A 524 23.11 -64.60 -23.22
C LYS A 524 22.39 -64.09 -21.97
N VAL A 525 22.79 -64.56 -20.80
CA VAL A 525 22.11 -64.35 -19.52
C VAL A 525 22.50 -63.00 -18.89
N ALA A 526 23.80 -62.73 -18.74
CA ALA A 526 24.27 -61.55 -18.01
C ALA A 526 24.00 -60.23 -18.77
N LYS A 527 24.11 -60.24 -20.11
CA LYS A 527 23.82 -59.03 -20.92
C LYS A 527 22.36 -58.57 -20.78
N LYS A 528 21.43 -59.50 -20.58
CA LYS A 528 19.98 -59.22 -20.44
C LYS A 528 19.49 -59.28 -18.98
N GLY A 529 20.39 -59.52 -18.02
CA GLY A 529 20.03 -59.65 -16.60
C GLY A 529 19.11 -60.83 -16.26
N LEU A 530 19.13 -61.90 -17.06
CA LEU A 530 18.29 -63.08 -16.84
C LEU A 530 18.76 -63.87 -15.59
N LYS A 531 17.85 -64.53 -14.89
CA LYS A 531 18.21 -65.31 -13.67
C LYS A 531 18.99 -66.59 -13.99
N GLY A 532 18.89 -67.09 -15.21
CA GLY A 532 19.58 -68.28 -15.70
C GLY A 532 19.21 -68.59 -17.14
N GLU A 533 19.72 -69.69 -17.70
CA GLU A 533 19.43 -70.07 -19.10
C GLU A 533 17.97 -70.51 -19.33
N ALA A 534 17.30 -70.98 -18.27
CA ALA A 534 15.90 -71.37 -18.32
C ALA A 534 14.92 -70.18 -18.25
N ASP A 535 15.41 -69.00 -17.86
CA ASP A 535 14.60 -67.79 -17.71
C ASP A 535 14.32 -67.15 -19.08
N ARG A 536 13.19 -67.53 -19.66
CA ARG A 536 12.72 -67.09 -20.98
C ARG A 536 11.46 -66.24 -20.89
N PHE A 537 11.22 -65.61 -19.73
CA PHE A 537 10.04 -64.76 -19.54
C PHE A 537 10.08 -63.56 -20.49
N ILE A 538 9.02 -63.40 -21.29
CA ILE A 538 8.86 -62.26 -22.19
C ILE A 538 7.90 -61.28 -21.51
N GLY A 539 8.44 -60.24 -20.88
CA GLY A 539 7.65 -59.16 -20.33
C GLY A 539 6.94 -58.36 -21.43
N THR A 540 5.64 -58.13 -21.27
CA THR A 540 4.85 -57.28 -22.17
C THR A 540 5.24 -55.81 -21.97
N LYS A 541 6.17 -55.31 -22.80
CA LYS A 541 6.70 -53.94 -22.70
C LYS A 541 5.64 -52.86 -22.88
N MET A 542 4.66 -53.10 -23.73
CA MET A 542 3.51 -52.21 -23.93
C MET A 542 2.22 -52.95 -23.59
N PRO A 543 1.83 -53.00 -22.31
CA PRO A 543 0.56 -53.59 -21.91
C PRO A 543 -0.60 -52.85 -22.58
N LYS A 544 -1.48 -53.59 -23.27
CA LYS A 544 -2.57 -53.00 -24.07
C LYS A 544 -3.44 -52.03 -23.26
N HIS A 545 -3.74 -52.32 -22.00
CA HIS A 545 -4.55 -51.46 -21.13
C HIS A 545 -3.91 -50.11 -20.76
N LEU A 546 -2.60 -49.93 -20.98
CA LEU A 546 -1.91 -48.65 -20.77
C LEU A 546 -1.85 -47.79 -22.04
N PHE A 547 -1.78 -48.43 -23.21
CA PHE A 547 -1.48 -47.77 -24.48
C PHE A 547 -2.65 -47.80 -25.48
N SER A 548 -3.71 -48.55 -25.20
CA SER A 548 -4.89 -48.68 -26.04
C SER A 548 -6.12 -48.17 -25.28
N GLY A 549 -6.98 -47.44 -26.00
CA GLY A 549 -8.11 -46.72 -25.42
C GLY A 549 -7.81 -45.23 -25.20
N LYS A 550 -8.85 -44.40 -25.19
CA LYS A 550 -8.77 -42.98 -24.80
C LYS A 550 -9.69 -42.77 -23.60
N ARG A 551 -9.26 -41.98 -22.62
CA ARG A 551 -10.11 -41.63 -21.47
C ARG A 551 -11.24 -40.71 -21.96
N GLY A 552 -12.46 -41.23 -21.96
CA GLY A 552 -13.67 -40.42 -22.16
C GLY A 552 -14.09 -39.71 -20.89
N VAL A 553 -15.19 -38.96 -20.96
CA VAL A 553 -15.85 -38.37 -19.78
C VAL A 553 -16.72 -39.44 -19.12
N GLY A 554 -16.36 -39.90 -17.92
CA GLY A 554 -17.04 -40.99 -17.21
C GLY A 554 -16.12 -41.78 -16.27
N LYS A 555 -16.47 -43.03 -15.97
CA LYS A 555 -15.63 -43.95 -15.17
C LYS A 555 -14.31 -44.23 -15.90
N THR A 556 -13.22 -44.27 -15.16
CA THR A 556 -11.88 -44.46 -15.71
C THR A 556 -11.27 -45.78 -15.26
N ASP A 557 -10.49 -46.42 -16.14
CA ASP A 557 -9.94 -47.77 -15.95
C ASP A 557 -8.83 -47.85 -14.90
N ARG A 558 -8.37 -46.71 -14.40
CA ARG A 558 -7.44 -46.57 -13.28
C ARG A 558 -7.94 -45.49 -12.35
N ARG A 559 -7.69 -45.67 -11.06
CA ARG A 559 -8.01 -44.74 -9.99
C ARG A 559 -7.26 -43.42 -10.16
#